data_AF-A0AAC9QR09-F1
#
_entry.id   AF-A0AAC9QR09-F1
#
_cell.length_a   1.000
_cell.length_b   1.000
_cell.length_c   1.000
_cell.angle_alpha   90.00
_cell.angle_beta   90.00
_cell.angle_gamma   90.00
#
_symmetry.space_group_name_H-M   'P 1'
#
loop_
_entity.id
_entity.type
_entity.pdbx_description
1 polymer ?
#
loop_
_entity_poly.entity_id
_entity_poly.type
_entity_poly.pdbx_seq_one_letter_code
_entity_poly.pdbx_strand_id
1 'polypeptide(L)'
;MKHKAVVFLSVLVFAALLVTACSNTGQKKEEIPNPMVRYDTIDQIEKKVGYSPAILPAYSGFELKEMYIIGDEVVDLRYQKTGGAEATVRSQKNAEGDISGYQQLSYSPEIYNDITYNIAENADDKAIIAYFTKGDMTYSMSAIGLDKDTFKSEFAAVIDAVNNQ
;
A
#
# COMPACT_ATOMS: atom_id res chain seq x y z
N MET A 1 47.66 33.43 -38.14
CA MET A 1 47.63 32.78 -36.80
C MET A 1 46.97 31.41 -37.02
N LYS A 2 47.75 30.31 -37.15
CA LYS A 2 48.18 29.36 -36.10
C LYS A 2 46.96 28.60 -35.51
N HIS A 3 46.76 27.27 -35.55
CA HIS A 3 47.59 26.10 -35.90
C HIS A 3 46.75 24.91 -36.41
N LYS A 4 47.45 24.02 -37.15
CA LYS A 4 47.09 22.69 -37.66
C LYS A 4 46.88 21.65 -36.54
N ALA A 5 46.14 20.56 -36.83
CA ALA A 5 46.55 19.20 -36.46
C ALA A 5 45.89 18.15 -37.37
N VAL A 6 46.74 17.33 -37.98
CA VAL A 6 46.44 16.13 -38.77
C VAL A 6 46.84 14.94 -37.90
N VAL A 7 46.07 13.85 -37.86
CA VAL A 7 46.61 12.53 -37.50
C VAL A 7 46.06 11.46 -38.43
N PHE A 8 47.01 10.75 -39.04
CA PHE A 8 46.87 9.67 -40.00
C PHE A 8 46.54 8.33 -39.33
N LEU A 9 45.84 7.52 -40.12
CA LEU A 9 45.59 6.09 -40.03
C LEU A 9 46.88 5.25 -39.94
N SER A 10 46.94 4.20 -39.11
CA SER A 10 47.46 2.87 -39.50
C SER A 10 47.27 1.79 -38.42
N VAL A 11 47.03 0.58 -38.91
CA VAL A 11 46.62 -0.67 -38.25
C VAL A 11 47.84 -1.50 -37.83
N LEU A 12 47.74 -2.29 -36.75
CA LEU A 12 48.50 -3.54 -36.59
C LEU A 12 47.76 -4.54 -35.68
N VAL A 13 47.56 -5.74 -36.22
CA VAL A 13 46.90 -6.92 -35.64
C VAL A 13 47.96 -7.85 -35.04
N PHE A 14 47.70 -8.47 -33.88
CA PHE A 14 48.28 -9.78 -33.52
C PHE A 14 47.32 -10.58 -32.61
N ALA A 15 47.04 -11.82 -33.02
CA ALA A 15 46.34 -12.90 -32.30
C ALA A 15 47.38 -13.67 -31.40
N ALA A 16 47.10 -14.59 -30.46
CA ALA A 16 45.94 -15.39 -30.06
C ALA A 16 46.21 -16.09 -28.69
N LEU A 17 45.14 -16.68 -28.09
CA LEU A 17 45.05 -17.93 -27.29
C LEU A 17 45.27 -17.99 -25.74
N LEU A 18 44.14 -18.33 -25.08
CA LEU A 18 43.89 -19.20 -23.89
C LEU A 18 44.34 -18.68 -22.51
N VAL A 19 43.49 -18.61 -21.48
CA VAL A 19 42.89 -19.76 -20.76
C VAL A 19 41.47 -19.46 -20.24
N THR A 20 40.59 -20.43 -20.43
CA THR A 20 39.24 -20.53 -19.87
C THR A 20 39.27 -20.78 -18.35
N ALA A 21 38.59 -19.93 -17.59
CA ALA A 21 38.00 -20.29 -16.31
C ALA A 21 36.65 -19.56 -16.17
N CYS A 22 35.62 -20.09 -16.85
CA CYS A 22 34.24 -19.70 -16.56
C CYS A 22 33.87 -20.32 -15.21
N SER A 23 34.18 -19.63 -14.12
CA SER A 23 33.55 -19.88 -12.84
C SER A 23 32.09 -19.45 -12.96
N ASN A 24 31.22 -20.39 -13.35
CA ASN A 24 29.77 -20.25 -13.20
C ASN A 24 29.45 -20.29 -11.71
N THR A 25 29.68 -19.17 -11.03
CA THR A 25 29.04 -18.92 -9.73
C THR A 25 27.56 -18.75 -10.04
N GLY A 26 26.78 -19.81 -9.78
CA GLY A 26 25.33 -19.73 -9.83
C GLY A 26 24.90 -18.58 -8.94
N GLN A 27 24.52 -17.45 -9.56
CA GLN A 27 23.89 -16.35 -8.87
C GLN A 27 22.60 -16.93 -8.29
N LYS A 28 22.58 -17.15 -6.97
CA LYS A 28 21.33 -17.25 -6.22
C LYS A 28 20.55 -16.00 -6.63
N LYS A 29 19.48 -16.18 -7.40
CA LYS A 29 18.45 -15.15 -7.53
C LYS A 29 17.99 -14.92 -6.09
N GLU A 30 18.41 -13.81 -5.49
CA GLU A 30 17.75 -13.31 -4.30
C GLU A 30 16.29 -13.12 -4.71
N GLU A 31 15.41 -13.96 -4.17
CA GLU A 31 13.98 -13.75 -4.30
C GLU A 31 13.69 -12.45 -3.57
N ILE A 32 13.41 -11.38 -4.33
CA ILE A 32 12.88 -10.15 -3.76
C ILE A 32 11.58 -10.55 -3.06
N PRO A 33 11.47 -10.38 -1.74
CA PRO A 33 10.28 -10.79 -1.01
C PRO A 33 9.05 -10.17 -1.66
N ASN A 34 7.97 -10.94 -1.80
CA ASN A 34 6.68 -10.37 -2.19
C ASN A 34 6.34 -9.30 -1.14
N PRO A 35 6.15 -8.03 -1.54
CA PRO A 35 5.86 -6.97 -0.58
C PRO A 35 4.54 -7.24 0.15
N MET A 36 3.65 -8.08 -0.38
CA MET A 36 2.35 -8.39 0.22
C MET A 36 2.35 -9.81 0.82
N VAL A 37 2.31 -9.90 2.14
CA VAL A 37 2.34 -11.16 2.90
C VAL A 37 0.97 -11.42 3.52
N ARG A 38 0.40 -12.61 3.30
CA ARG A 38 -0.91 -13.01 3.83
C ARG A 38 -0.79 -13.56 5.25
N TYR A 39 -1.82 -13.30 6.07
CA TYR A 39 -1.97 -13.80 7.43
C TYR A 39 -3.33 -14.47 7.63
N ASP A 40 -3.41 -15.37 8.60
CA ASP A 40 -4.63 -16.14 8.88
C ASP A 40 -5.45 -15.58 10.05
N THR A 41 -4.82 -14.80 10.95
CA THR A 41 -5.48 -14.20 12.11
C THR A 41 -4.97 -12.79 12.40
N ILE A 42 -5.83 -11.99 13.05
CA ILE A 42 -5.46 -10.65 13.55
C ILE A 42 -4.32 -10.74 14.56
N ASP A 43 -4.32 -11.71 15.48
CA ASP A 43 -3.23 -11.89 16.45
C ASP A 43 -1.84 -12.04 15.80
N GLN A 44 -1.75 -12.71 14.64
CA GLN A 44 -0.49 -12.83 13.90
C GLN A 44 -0.04 -11.48 13.35
N ILE A 45 -0.99 -10.68 12.84
CA ILE A 45 -0.73 -9.32 12.38
C ILE A 45 -0.26 -8.44 13.54
N GLU A 46 -1.01 -8.40 14.64
CA GLU A 46 -0.69 -7.57 15.81
C GLU A 46 0.70 -7.91 16.37
N LYS A 47 1.04 -9.20 16.45
CA LYS A 47 2.38 -9.65 16.87
C LYS A 47 3.48 -9.18 15.93
N LYS A 48 3.21 -9.08 14.62
CA LYS A 48 4.17 -8.65 13.60
C LYS A 48 4.34 -7.14 13.57
N VAL A 49 3.25 -6.37 13.65
CA VAL A 49 3.29 -4.89 13.52
C VAL A 49 3.40 -4.15 14.85
N GLY A 50 3.10 -4.83 15.97
CA GLY A 50 3.21 -4.26 17.31
C GLY A 50 2.10 -3.27 17.68
N TYR A 51 0.97 -3.29 16.97
CA TYR A 51 -0.22 -2.48 17.23
C TYR A 51 -1.49 -3.23 16.80
N SER A 52 -2.64 -2.83 17.34
CA SER A 52 -3.95 -3.32 16.91
C SER A 52 -4.45 -2.52 15.70
N PRO A 53 -4.68 -3.15 14.52
CA PRO A 53 -5.20 -2.45 13.36
C PRO A 53 -6.68 -2.09 13.55
N ALA A 54 -7.16 -1.13 12.77
CA ALA A 54 -8.59 -0.83 12.71
C ALA A 54 -9.32 -1.96 11.98
N ILE A 55 -10.45 -2.40 12.54
CA ILE A 55 -11.28 -3.49 12.01
C ILE A 55 -12.71 -2.95 11.85
N LEU A 56 -13.37 -3.31 10.75
CA LEU A 56 -14.79 -2.99 10.60
C LEU A 56 -15.61 -3.74 11.67
N PRO A 57 -16.48 -3.05 12.41
CA PRO A 57 -17.27 -3.70 13.43
C PRO A 57 -18.25 -4.70 12.82
N ALA A 58 -18.54 -5.78 13.54
CA ALA A 58 -19.40 -6.86 13.04
C ALA A 58 -20.81 -6.38 12.61
N TYR A 59 -21.32 -5.31 13.22
CA TYR A 59 -22.62 -4.72 12.86
C TYR A 59 -22.64 -4.04 11.49
N SER A 60 -21.48 -3.76 10.86
CA SER A 60 -21.39 -3.25 9.49
C SER A 60 -21.91 -4.25 8.44
N GLY A 61 -21.97 -5.53 8.80
CA GLY A 61 -22.33 -6.62 7.88
C GLY A 61 -21.23 -6.96 6.86
N PHE A 62 -20.06 -6.33 6.94
CA PHE A 62 -18.88 -6.71 6.19
C PHE A 62 -18.19 -7.91 6.83
N GLU A 63 -17.90 -8.94 6.03
CA GLU A 63 -17.14 -10.11 6.44
C GLU A 63 -15.69 -9.97 6.00
N LEU A 64 -14.75 -10.14 6.93
CA LEU A 64 -13.32 -10.14 6.65
C LEU A 64 -12.95 -11.39 5.84
N LYS A 65 -12.39 -11.19 4.64
CA LYS A 65 -12.03 -12.26 3.70
C LYS A 65 -10.54 -12.49 3.64
N GLU A 66 -9.76 -11.41 3.64
CA GLU A 66 -8.30 -11.50 3.48
C GLU A 66 -7.59 -10.48 4.37
N MET A 67 -6.38 -10.86 4.78
CA MET A 67 -5.56 -10.14 5.74
C MET A 67 -4.12 -10.15 5.25
N TYR A 68 -3.54 -8.96 5.07
CA TYR A 68 -2.19 -8.81 4.57
C TYR A 68 -1.39 -7.77 5.36
N ILE A 69 -0.08 -7.89 5.26
CA ILE A 69 0.86 -6.80 5.53
C ILE A 69 1.58 -6.48 4.21
N ILE A 70 1.54 -5.22 3.80
CA ILE A 70 2.20 -4.69 2.60
C ILE A 70 3.46 -3.93 3.03
N GLY A 71 4.60 -4.27 2.43
CA GLY A 71 5.89 -3.62 2.66
C GLY A 71 6.38 -3.72 4.10
N ASP A 72 5.97 -4.74 4.85
CA ASP A 72 6.21 -4.89 6.30
C ASP A 72 5.61 -3.79 7.20
N GLU A 73 4.80 -2.86 6.65
CA GLU A 73 4.34 -1.66 7.36
C GLU A 73 2.81 -1.51 7.37
N VAL A 74 2.16 -1.74 6.23
CA VAL A 74 0.73 -1.44 6.04
C VAL A 74 -0.10 -2.68 6.28
N VAL A 75 -0.95 -2.67 7.30
CA VAL A 75 -1.98 -3.69 7.45
C VAL A 75 -3.08 -3.43 6.43
N ASP A 76 -3.46 -4.44 5.65
CA ASP A 76 -4.51 -4.39 4.61
C ASP A 76 -5.54 -5.49 4.90
N LEU A 77 -6.73 -5.07 5.34
CA LEU A 77 -7.85 -5.94 5.69
C LEU A 77 -8.94 -5.79 4.64
N ARG A 78 -9.30 -6.87 3.96
CA ARG A 78 -10.25 -6.86 2.84
C ARG A 78 -11.55 -7.54 3.22
N TYR A 79 -12.64 -6.85 2.96
CA TYR A 79 -13.97 -7.24 3.39
C TYR A 79 -14.93 -7.32 2.22
N GLN A 80 -15.96 -8.14 2.38
CA GLN A 80 -17.07 -8.24 1.44
C GLN A 80 -18.41 -8.24 2.19
N LYS A 81 -19.41 -7.56 1.64
CA LYS A 81 -20.77 -7.49 2.17
C LYS A 81 -21.74 -8.24 1.26
N THR A 82 -22.82 -8.76 1.84
CA THR A 82 -23.92 -9.33 1.05
C THR A 82 -24.46 -8.25 0.10
N GLY A 83 -24.60 -8.59 -1.20
CA GLY A 83 -24.94 -7.62 -2.25
C GLY A 83 -23.75 -7.17 -3.10
N GLY A 84 -22.52 -7.60 -2.75
CA GLY A 84 -21.34 -7.44 -3.61
C GLY A 84 -20.52 -6.19 -3.36
N ALA A 85 -20.83 -5.41 -2.33
CA ALA A 85 -19.96 -4.31 -1.90
C ALA A 85 -18.67 -4.87 -1.28
N GLU A 86 -17.56 -4.21 -1.56
CA GLU A 86 -16.22 -4.57 -1.11
C GLU A 86 -15.59 -3.39 -0.41
N ALA A 87 -14.83 -3.65 0.66
CA ALA A 87 -14.12 -2.62 1.39
C ALA A 87 -12.71 -3.08 1.75
N THR A 88 -11.76 -2.15 1.74
CA THR A 88 -10.42 -2.38 2.28
C THR A 88 -10.16 -1.38 3.38
N VAL A 89 -9.85 -1.85 4.58
CA VAL A 89 -9.39 -1.01 5.70
C VAL A 89 -7.90 -1.19 5.87
N ARG A 90 -7.18 -0.07 5.95
CA ARG A 90 -5.74 -0.06 6.18
C ARG A 90 -5.37 0.67 7.45
N SER A 91 -4.28 0.23 8.06
CA SER A 91 -3.67 0.85 9.23
C SER A 91 -2.16 0.87 9.04
N GLN A 92 -1.50 1.97 9.39
CA GLN A 92 -0.05 2.08 9.36
C GLN A 92 0.42 3.08 10.42
N LYS A 93 1.54 2.74 11.06
CA LYS A 93 2.23 3.61 12.02
C LYS A 93 3.21 4.54 11.31
N ASN A 94 3.28 5.79 11.74
CA ASN A 94 4.14 6.86 11.22
C ASN A 94 4.00 7.13 9.71
N ALA A 95 2.83 6.82 9.14
CA ALA A 95 2.56 7.11 7.74
C ALA A 95 2.18 8.59 7.56
N GLU A 96 2.75 9.20 6.53
CA GLU A 96 2.40 10.56 6.12
C GLU A 96 1.31 10.51 5.04
N GLY A 97 0.11 10.98 5.38
CA GLY A 97 -0.98 11.12 4.41
C GLY A 97 -1.74 9.83 4.10
N ASP A 98 -2.26 9.72 2.88
CA ASP A 98 -3.13 8.61 2.50
C ASP A 98 -2.37 7.29 2.27
N ILE A 99 -2.87 6.21 2.87
CA ILE A 99 -2.36 4.84 2.74
C ILE A 99 -3.29 3.90 1.94
N SER A 100 -4.37 4.42 1.36
CA SER A 100 -5.37 3.65 0.59
C SER A 100 -4.81 2.93 -0.63
N GLY A 101 -3.67 3.40 -1.16
CA GLY A 101 -3.05 2.91 -2.39
C GLY A 101 -3.60 3.54 -3.67
N TYR A 102 -4.63 4.38 -3.56
CA TYR A 102 -5.11 5.20 -4.67
C TYR A 102 -4.22 6.41 -4.86
N GLN A 103 -4.03 6.81 -6.12
CA GLN A 103 -3.15 7.93 -6.48
C GLN A 103 -3.97 9.05 -7.11
N GLN A 104 -3.44 10.28 -7.05
CA GLN A 104 -4.01 11.45 -7.72
C GLN A 104 -5.47 11.77 -7.31
N LEU A 105 -5.80 11.54 -6.05
CA LEU A 105 -7.12 11.87 -5.49
C LEU A 105 -7.21 13.35 -5.08
N SER A 106 -8.39 13.94 -5.27
CA SER A 106 -8.72 15.27 -4.76
C SER A 106 -9.55 15.14 -3.49
N TYR A 107 -8.93 15.42 -2.36
CA TYR A 107 -9.54 15.24 -1.04
C TYR A 107 -10.34 16.46 -0.57
N SER A 108 -11.46 16.19 0.09
CA SER A 108 -12.24 17.17 0.84
C SER A 108 -12.24 16.80 2.33
N PRO A 109 -11.92 17.74 3.23
CA PRO A 109 -11.97 17.46 4.66
C PRO A 109 -13.40 17.46 5.18
N GLU A 110 -13.70 16.52 6.08
CA GLU A 110 -14.94 16.42 6.84
C GLU A 110 -14.62 16.15 8.32
N ILE A 111 -15.59 16.35 9.21
CA ILE A 111 -15.40 16.19 10.65
C ILE A 111 -16.44 15.21 11.20
N TYR A 112 -15.99 14.25 12.00
CA TYR A 112 -16.83 13.33 12.76
C TYR A 112 -16.20 13.09 14.14
N ASN A 113 -16.96 13.26 15.22
CA ASN A 113 -16.49 13.11 16.61
C ASN A 113 -15.13 13.81 16.88
N ASP A 114 -15.02 15.08 16.48
CA ASP A 114 -13.82 15.93 16.59
C ASP A 114 -12.57 15.41 15.82
N ILE A 115 -12.72 14.35 15.02
CA ILE A 115 -11.71 13.86 14.09
C ILE A 115 -11.97 14.44 12.71
N THR A 116 -10.99 15.19 12.19
CA THR A 116 -10.96 15.56 10.78
C THR A 116 -10.50 14.36 9.96
N TYR A 117 -11.31 13.95 8.99
CA TYR A 117 -10.92 12.97 7.98
C TYR A 117 -11.00 13.58 6.57
N ASN A 118 -10.26 13.00 5.65
CA ASN A 118 -10.23 13.42 4.26
C ASN A 118 -10.94 12.38 3.42
N ILE A 119 -11.93 12.79 2.62
CA ILE A 119 -12.68 11.90 1.71
C ILE A 119 -12.49 12.31 0.25
N ALA A 120 -12.39 11.33 -0.63
CA ALA A 120 -12.30 11.50 -2.08
C ALA A 120 -13.11 10.41 -2.79
N GLU A 121 -13.40 10.65 -4.06
CA GLU A 121 -14.03 9.69 -4.95
C GLU A 121 -13.09 9.43 -6.13
N ASN A 122 -12.91 8.16 -6.50
CA ASN A 122 -12.22 7.75 -7.71
C ASN A 122 -13.26 7.29 -8.73
N ALA A 123 -13.39 8.02 -9.83
CA ALA A 123 -14.40 7.74 -10.86
C ALA A 123 -14.08 6.49 -11.68
N ASP A 124 -12.79 6.19 -11.90
CA ASP A 124 -12.35 5.08 -12.75
C ASP A 124 -12.65 3.73 -12.09
N ASP A 125 -12.33 3.60 -10.81
CA ASP A 125 -12.56 2.39 -10.02
C ASP A 125 -13.94 2.38 -9.33
N LYS A 126 -14.70 3.47 -9.46
CA LYS A 126 -15.99 3.70 -8.76
C LYS A 126 -15.86 3.48 -7.25
N ALA A 127 -14.75 3.95 -6.70
CA ALA A 127 -14.40 3.78 -5.31
C ALA A 127 -14.59 5.09 -4.53
N ILE A 128 -15.01 4.97 -3.27
CA ILE A 128 -14.97 6.06 -2.30
C ILE A 128 -13.83 5.74 -1.34
N ILE A 129 -12.99 6.74 -1.05
CA ILE A 129 -11.79 6.61 -0.24
C ILE A 129 -11.84 7.65 0.85
N ALA A 130 -11.52 7.25 2.09
CA ALA A 130 -11.28 8.19 3.16
C ALA A 130 -10.10 7.77 4.02
N TYR A 131 -9.42 8.75 4.61
CA TYR A 131 -8.35 8.52 5.57
C TYR A 131 -8.35 9.56 6.68
N PHE A 132 -7.84 9.18 7.84
CA PHE A 132 -7.60 10.07 8.97
C PHE A 132 -6.34 9.63 9.72
N THR A 133 -5.80 10.55 10.52
CA THR A 133 -4.65 10.30 11.39
C THR A 133 -5.06 10.55 12.83
N LYS A 134 -4.65 9.67 13.73
CA LYS A 134 -4.81 9.80 15.19
C LYS A 134 -3.51 9.41 15.87
N GLY A 135 -2.88 10.34 16.57
CA GLY A 135 -1.56 10.12 17.14
C GLY A 135 -0.53 9.84 16.05
N ASP A 136 0.22 8.75 16.21
CA ASP A 136 1.19 8.25 15.24
C ASP A 136 0.61 7.23 14.25
N MET A 137 -0.72 7.04 14.23
CA MET A 137 -1.38 6.07 13.38
C MET A 137 -2.21 6.76 12.28
N THR A 138 -2.11 6.23 11.08
CA THR A 138 -2.96 6.59 9.94
C THR A 138 -3.83 5.41 9.56
N TYR A 139 -5.09 5.71 9.27
CA TYR A 139 -6.10 4.74 8.88
C TYR A 139 -6.74 5.18 7.57
N SER A 140 -7.04 4.23 6.69
CA SER A 140 -7.85 4.51 5.51
C SER A 140 -8.89 3.41 5.28
N MET A 141 -9.95 3.77 4.58
CA MET A 141 -10.93 2.85 4.05
C MET A 141 -11.18 3.22 2.58
N SER A 142 -11.15 2.23 1.71
CA SER A 142 -11.72 2.32 0.36
C SER A 142 -12.89 1.37 0.24
N ALA A 143 -13.91 1.73 -0.54
CA ALA A 143 -15.00 0.81 -0.84
C ALA A 143 -15.54 1.01 -2.25
N ILE A 144 -16.02 -0.09 -2.84
CA ILE A 144 -16.74 -0.13 -4.10
C ILE A 144 -18.13 -0.71 -3.83
N GLY A 145 -19.15 -0.20 -4.53
CA GLY A 145 -20.52 -0.69 -4.40
C GLY A 145 -21.30 -0.14 -3.21
N LEU A 146 -20.80 0.93 -2.57
CA LEU A 146 -21.52 1.73 -1.58
C LEU A 146 -21.85 3.11 -2.16
N ASP A 147 -23.01 3.65 -1.79
CA ASP A 147 -23.25 5.09 -1.93
C ASP A 147 -22.44 5.87 -0.86
N LYS A 148 -22.32 7.18 -1.06
CA LYS A 148 -21.49 8.04 -0.23
C LYS A 148 -21.95 8.14 1.23
N ASP A 149 -23.24 8.16 1.48
CA ASP A 149 -23.77 8.30 2.84
C ASP A 149 -23.57 6.99 3.61
N THR A 150 -23.82 5.84 2.96
CA THR A 150 -23.50 4.53 3.51
C THR A 150 -22.00 4.41 3.78
N PHE A 151 -21.14 4.79 2.82
CA PHE A 151 -19.69 4.79 3.04
C PHE A 151 -19.27 5.61 4.26
N LYS A 152 -19.79 6.83 4.40
CA LYS A 152 -19.50 7.69 5.56
C LYS A 152 -19.93 7.05 6.87
N SER A 153 -21.09 6.40 6.91
CA SER A 153 -21.55 5.67 8.08
C SER A 153 -20.61 4.52 8.46
N GLU A 154 -20.13 3.75 7.48
CA GLU A 154 -19.19 2.66 7.73
C GLU A 154 -17.81 3.19 8.15
N PHE A 155 -17.36 4.31 7.58
CA PHE A 155 -16.09 4.94 7.94
C PHE A 155 -16.13 5.59 9.33
N ALA A 156 -17.27 6.17 9.72
CA ALA A 156 -17.50 6.60 11.10
C ALA A 156 -17.34 5.45 12.09
N ALA A 157 -17.81 4.24 11.72
CA ALA A 157 -17.63 3.03 12.53
C ALA A 157 -16.14 2.65 12.71
N VAL A 158 -15.30 2.89 11.70
CA VAL A 158 -13.84 2.72 11.79
C VAL A 158 -13.24 3.75 12.75
N ILE A 159 -13.65 5.02 12.66
CA ILE A 159 -13.20 6.08 13.57
C ILE A 159 -13.57 5.72 15.02
N ASP A 160 -14.81 5.29 15.27
CA ASP A 160 -15.28 4.91 16.60
C ASP A 160 -14.54 3.68 17.14
N ALA A 161 -14.26 2.68 16.30
CA ALA A 161 -13.51 1.50 16.71
C ALA A 161 -12.11 1.87 17.25
N VAL A 162 -11.42 2.80 16.58
CA VAL A 162 -10.10 3.29 16.99
C VAL A 162 -10.18 4.28 18.16
N ASN A 163 -11.32 4.95 18.37
CA ASN A 163 -11.53 5.85 19.50
C ASN A 163 -11.80 5.17 20.83
N ASN A 164 -12.29 3.94 20.80
CA ASN A 164 -12.57 3.14 21.99
C ASN A 164 -11.44 2.16 22.37
N GLN A 165 -10.33 2.17 21.63
CA GLN A 165 -9.07 1.48 21.95
C GLN A 165 -8.20 2.35 22.87
#